data_AF-A0A2T4J0Y2-F1
#
_entry.id   AF-A0A2T4J0Y2-F1
#
_cell.length_a   1.000
_cell.length_b   1.000
_cell.length_c   1.000
_cell.angle_alpha   90.00
_cell.angle_beta   90.00
_cell.angle_gamma   90.00
#
_symmetry.space_group_name_H-M   'P 1'
#
loop_
_entity.id
_entity.type
_entity.pdbx_description
1 polymer ?
#
loop_
_entity_poly.entity_id
_entity_poly.type
_entity_poly.pdbx_seq_one_letter_code
_entity_poly.pdbx_strand_id
1 'polypeptide(L)'
;MSNEIVVSENPGAAGAGSATGEGLAGGGGQTGFASLTADPARKAEIERILKTDFARYEGEGLDKEYLALLEAEQEAINPDSVNPTRPLNPEKSRIGMCGSEAGRKLVSDWESMGGFKTHLTNVQRDVGAMVRAIGGNREQRVFMEHFDREVPIPARLAVYDEIASGTGIYVTPAPASEVKHFASTPAGKTLVDEWGPSAPEKVAMLRARAKRLTDNMSEEDADDFWAWFEGLDPDPVAAIFRKLAG
;
A
#
# COMPACT_ATOMS: atom_id res chain seq x y z
N MET A 1 3.34 -2.97 -3.58
CA MET A 1 2.03 -2.80 -2.96
C MET A 1 1.89 -3.99 -2.01
N SER A 2 2.55 -3.88 -0.86
CA SER A 2 3.06 -5.03 -0.12
C SER A 2 2.55 -5.12 1.31
N ASN A 3 2.85 -6.26 1.95
CA ASN A 3 2.63 -6.51 3.38
C ASN A 3 3.16 -5.39 4.31
N GLU A 4 4.12 -4.56 3.86
CA GLU A 4 4.64 -3.45 4.66
C GLU A 4 3.70 -2.24 4.74
N ILE A 5 2.69 -2.14 3.87
CA ILE A 5 1.77 -0.98 3.82
C ILE A 5 0.29 -1.35 3.83
N VAL A 6 -0.08 -2.60 3.54
CA VAL A 6 -1.48 -3.06 3.55
C VAL A 6 -1.60 -4.41 4.26
N VAL A 7 -2.78 -4.70 4.81
CA VAL A 7 -3.02 -5.98 5.49
C VAL A 7 -3.06 -7.09 4.45
N SER A 8 -2.00 -7.88 4.38
CA SER A 8 -2.00 -9.14 3.64
C SER A 8 -1.53 -10.23 4.60
N GLU A 9 -2.49 -11.05 5.02
CA GLU A 9 -2.23 -12.24 5.81
C GLU A 9 -2.14 -13.42 4.85
N ASN A 10 -0.92 -13.92 4.65
CA ASN A 10 -0.69 -15.31 4.29
C ASN A 10 -0.23 -16.02 5.57
N PRO A 11 -1.10 -16.78 6.26
CA PRO A 11 -0.75 -17.44 7.51
C PRO A 11 0.07 -18.69 7.19
N GLY A 12 1.37 -18.51 6.94
CA GLY A 12 2.16 -19.59 6.38
C GLY A 12 3.67 -19.47 6.51
N ALA A 13 4.22 -18.89 7.58
CA ALA A 13 5.57 -19.23 8.09
C ALA A 13 5.88 -18.47 9.39
N ALA A 14 6.44 -19.20 10.34
CA ALA A 14 6.71 -18.81 11.71
C ALA A 14 7.86 -17.81 11.90
N GLY A 15 7.79 -17.06 13.00
CA GLY A 15 8.88 -16.25 13.53
C GLY A 15 8.57 -15.81 14.97
N ALA A 16 8.59 -16.76 15.90
CA ALA A 16 8.49 -16.50 17.33
C ALA A 16 9.67 -15.60 17.80
N GLY A 17 9.38 -14.56 18.58
CA GLY A 17 10.39 -13.65 19.11
C GLY A 17 9.89 -12.79 20.27
N SER A 18 9.99 -13.37 21.47
CA SER A 18 10.06 -12.79 22.83
C SER A 18 9.35 -11.49 23.22
N ALA A 19 8.46 -11.65 24.19
CA ALA A 19 7.99 -10.63 25.10
C ALA A 19 9.02 -10.37 26.23
N THR A 20 9.44 -9.11 26.40
CA THR A 20 9.95 -8.43 27.62
C THR A 20 10.38 -7.03 27.15
N GLY A 21 10.07 -5.86 27.72
CA GLY A 21 9.40 -5.41 28.93
C GLY A 21 9.77 -3.93 29.14
N GLU A 22 8.82 -3.13 29.63
CA GLU A 22 8.96 -1.84 30.35
C GLU A 22 9.50 -0.57 29.64
N GLY A 23 8.67 0.49 29.63
CA GLY A 23 9.07 1.86 29.27
C GLY A 23 7.90 2.85 29.18
N LEU A 24 7.62 3.54 30.29
CA LEU A 24 6.57 4.54 30.55
C LEU A 24 6.45 5.71 29.53
N ALA A 25 5.19 6.13 29.31
CA ALA A 25 4.62 7.50 29.47
C ALA A 25 3.86 8.10 28.28
N GLY A 26 2.55 8.27 28.46
CA GLY A 26 1.80 9.49 28.12
C GLY A 26 1.25 9.65 26.69
N GLY A 27 -0.07 9.46 26.53
CA GLY A 27 -0.83 10.01 25.40
C GLY A 27 -1.93 9.08 24.89
N GLY A 28 -3.18 9.35 25.27
CA GLY A 28 -4.35 8.56 24.89
C GLY A 28 -4.56 8.48 23.38
N GLY A 29 -4.20 7.34 22.82
CA GLY A 29 -4.62 6.87 21.51
C GLY A 29 -4.61 5.35 21.59
N GLN A 30 -5.72 4.76 22.07
CA GLN A 30 -5.81 3.32 22.30
C GLN A 30 -5.46 2.55 21.02
N THR A 31 -4.35 1.84 21.16
CA THR A 31 -3.72 0.92 20.24
C THR A 31 -4.47 -0.42 20.20
N GLY A 32 -4.57 -1.02 19.01
CA GLY A 32 -4.56 -2.49 18.90
C GLY A 32 -5.87 -3.23 18.63
N PHE A 33 -6.50 -3.03 17.46
CA PHE A 33 -7.46 -4.01 16.91
C PHE A 33 -7.13 -4.47 15.48
N ALA A 34 -5.97 -4.09 14.96
CA ALA A 34 -5.53 -4.58 13.65
C ALA A 34 -5.06 -6.04 13.82
N SER A 35 -5.80 -6.98 13.23
CA SER A 35 -5.64 -8.45 13.31
C SER A 35 -6.01 -9.07 14.66
N LEU A 36 -7.31 -9.07 14.99
CA LEU A 36 -7.84 -10.07 15.91
C LEU A 36 -8.08 -11.36 15.12
N THR A 37 -7.68 -12.49 15.68
CA THR A 37 -8.13 -13.80 15.20
C THR A 37 -9.61 -13.96 15.53
N ALA A 38 -10.36 -14.73 14.73
CA ALA A 38 -11.75 -15.04 15.03
C ALA A 38 -11.85 -15.67 16.45
N ASP A 39 -12.43 -14.93 17.39
CA ASP A 39 -12.63 -15.36 18.78
C ASP A 39 -14.12 -15.29 19.14
N PRO A 40 -14.83 -16.43 19.03
CA PRO A 40 -16.26 -16.51 19.35
C PRO A 40 -16.58 -16.16 20.81
N ALA A 41 -15.65 -16.41 21.74
CA ALA A 41 -15.87 -16.16 23.16
C ALA A 41 -15.79 -14.65 23.46
N ARG A 42 -14.81 -13.96 22.88
CA ARG A 42 -14.70 -12.50 23.01
C ARG A 42 -15.85 -11.77 22.33
N LYS A 43 -16.27 -12.24 21.15
CA LYS A 43 -17.45 -11.72 20.45
C LYS A 43 -18.72 -11.82 21.30
N ALA A 44 -18.99 -13.00 21.88
CA ALA A 44 -20.15 -13.21 22.75
C ALA A 44 -20.10 -12.34 24.02
N GLU A 45 -18.91 -12.09 24.56
CA GLU A 45 -18.73 -11.16 25.67
C GLU A 45 -19.10 -9.72 25.29
N ILE A 46 -18.63 -9.24 24.14
CA ILE A 46 -18.95 -7.89 23.65
C ILE A 46 -20.44 -7.76 23.34
N GLU A 47 -21.07 -8.77 22.73
CA GLU A 47 -22.53 -8.79 22.51
C GLU A 47 -23.33 -8.75 23.82
N ARG A 48 -22.82 -9.41 24.87
CA ARG A 48 -23.42 -9.35 26.20
C ARG A 48 -23.29 -7.95 26.78
N ILE A 49 -22.12 -7.32 26.69
CA ILE A 49 -21.89 -5.95 27.17
C ILE A 49 -22.78 -4.96 26.39
N LEU A 50 -22.90 -5.09 25.06
CA LEU A 50 -23.81 -4.29 24.24
C LEU A 50 -25.25 -4.33 24.74
N LYS A 51 -25.71 -5.50 25.20
CA LYS A 51 -27.08 -5.70 25.71
C LYS A 51 -27.27 -5.22 27.15
N THR A 52 -26.23 -5.27 27.98
CA THR A 52 -26.35 -5.01 29.44
C THR A 52 -25.82 -3.65 29.88
N ASP A 53 -24.85 -3.09 29.16
CA ASP A 53 -24.10 -1.89 29.54
C ASP A 53 -23.57 -1.14 28.30
N PHE A 54 -24.47 -0.40 27.66
CA PHE A 54 -24.17 0.35 26.45
C PHE A 54 -23.15 1.48 26.68
N ALA A 55 -23.14 2.10 27.86
CA ALA A 55 -22.19 3.14 28.21
C ALA A 55 -20.76 2.62 28.23
N ARG A 56 -20.57 1.39 28.75
CA ARG A 56 -19.29 0.69 28.68
C ARG A 56 -18.92 0.28 27.26
N TYR A 57 -19.89 -0.17 26.47
CA TYR A 57 -19.67 -0.53 25.07
C TYR A 57 -19.10 0.63 24.24
N GLU A 58 -19.67 1.83 24.35
CA GLU A 58 -19.14 3.03 23.68
C GLU A 58 -17.86 3.57 24.34
N GLY A 59 -17.82 3.61 25.68
CA GLY A 59 -16.70 4.19 26.44
C GLY A 59 -15.38 3.44 26.29
N GLU A 60 -15.44 2.11 26.11
CA GLU A 60 -14.27 1.26 25.90
C GLU A 60 -13.94 1.04 24.40
N GLY A 61 -14.74 1.57 23.47
CA GLY A 61 -14.54 1.40 22.04
C GLY A 61 -14.73 -0.04 21.55
N LEU A 62 -15.63 -0.80 22.20
CA LEU A 62 -15.90 -2.20 21.88
C LEU A 62 -16.62 -2.36 20.54
N ASP A 63 -17.15 -1.28 19.97
CA ASP A 63 -17.68 -1.21 18.61
C ASP A 63 -16.62 -1.55 17.56
N LYS A 64 -15.41 -1.01 17.73
CA LYS A 64 -14.28 -1.26 16.82
C LYS A 64 -13.74 -2.67 16.98
N GLU A 65 -13.69 -3.16 18.22
CA GLU A 65 -13.29 -4.54 18.52
C GLU A 65 -14.27 -5.56 17.92
N TYR A 66 -15.57 -5.31 18.09
CA TYR A 66 -16.63 -6.16 17.56
C TYR A 66 -16.61 -6.20 16.02
N LEU A 67 -16.42 -5.07 15.35
CA LEU A 67 -16.25 -5.02 13.91
C LEU A 67 -15.02 -5.81 13.44
N ALA A 68 -13.89 -5.69 14.13
CA ALA A 68 -12.68 -6.45 13.80
C ALA A 68 -12.88 -7.97 13.95
N LEU A 69 -13.62 -8.41 14.96
CA LEU A 69 -13.96 -9.84 15.16
C LEU A 69 -14.92 -10.36 14.08
N LEU A 70 -15.91 -9.56 13.67
CA LEU A 70 -16.80 -9.92 12.56
C LEU A 70 -16.05 -10.05 11.25
N GLU A 71 -15.11 -9.14 10.96
CA GLU A 71 -14.27 -9.21 9.77
C GLU A 71 -13.37 -10.46 9.78
N ALA A 72 -12.77 -10.79 10.92
CA ALA A 72 -11.93 -11.98 11.07
C ALA A 72 -12.72 -13.30 10.93
N GLU A 73 -13.96 -13.33 11.42
CA GLU A 73 -14.88 -14.46 11.20
C GLU A 73 -15.26 -14.58 9.72
N GLN A 74 -15.49 -13.45 9.05
CA GLN A 74 -15.80 -13.43 7.63
C GLN A 74 -14.60 -13.87 6.78
N GLU A 75 -13.38 -13.51 7.17
CA GLU A 75 -12.13 -13.99 6.56
C GLU A 75 -11.94 -15.50 6.69
N ALA A 76 -12.23 -16.06 7.87
CA ALA A 76 -12.14 -17.49 8.13
C ALA A 76 -13.14 -18.29 7.28
N ILE A 77 -14.30 -17.71 6.98
CA ILE A 77 -15.36 -18.33 6.16
C ILE A 77 -15.10 -18.12 4.66
N ASN A 78 -14.64 -16.93 4.28
CA ASN A 78 -14.33 -16.57 2.92
C ASN A 78 -13.08 -15.66 2.90
N PRO A 79 -11.89 -16.21 2.64
CA PRO A 79 -10.65 -15.42 2.56
C PRO A 79 -10.72 -14.28 1.53
N ASP A 80 -11.60 -14.40 0.52
CA ASP A 80 -11.82 -13.37 -0.50
C ASP A 80 -12.73 -12.22 -0.03
N SER A 81 -13.34 -12.28 1.16
CA SER A 81 -14.24 -11.22 1.65
C SER A 81 -13.53 -10.03 2.30
N VAL A 82 -12.27 -10.19 2.72
CA VAL A 82 -11.49 -9.10 3.32
C VAL A 82 -10.83 -8.26 2.24
N ASN A 83 -11.03 -6.94 2.33
CA ASN A 83 -10.49 -5.96 1.40
C ASN A 83 -8.94 -5.95 1.48
N PRO A 84 -8.23 -6.40 0.43
CA PRO A 84 -6.76 -6.50 0.45
C PRO A 84 -6.07 -5.13 0.38
N THR A 85 -6.81 -4.07 0.04
CA THR A 85 -6.32 -2.69 0.02
C THR A 85 -6.56 -1.94 1.33
N ARG A 86 -6.92 -2.65 2.40
CA ARG A 86 -7.11 -2.05 3.73
C ARG A 86 -5.77 -1.50 4.24
N PRO A 87 -5.71 -0.20 4.60
CA PRO A 87 -4.49 0.40 5.16
C PRO A 87 -4.00 -0.34 6.39
N LEU A 88 -2.70 -0.60 6.46
CA LEU A 88 -2.05 -1.16 7.64
C LEU A 88 -1.88 -0.10 8.73
N ASN A 89 -1.91 -0.51 9.99
CA ASN A 89 -1.61 0.40 11.11
C ASN A 89 -0.21 1.02 10.93
N PRO A 90 -0.02 2.34 11.20
CA PRO A 90 1.28 2.98 11.03
C PRO A 90 2.42 2.32 11.78
N GLU A 91 2.19 1.84 13.01
CA GLU A 91 3.25 1.21 13.80
C GLU A 91 3.66 -0.14 13.23
N LYS A 92 2.69 -0.95 12.78
CA LYS A 92 2.97 -2.21 12.07
C LYS A 92 3.73 -1.95 10.77
N SER A 93 3.33 -0.93 10.02
CA SER A 93 3.99 -0.54 8.77
C SER A 93 5.42 -0.08 9.01
N ARG A 94 5.65 0.73 10.06
CA ARG A 94 6.97 1.17 10.49
C ARG A 94 7.87 -0.01 10.84
N ILE A 95 7.38 -0.95 11.64
CA ILE A 95 8.13 -2.15 12.02
C ILE A 95 8.49 -2.98 10.79
N GLY A 96 7.53 -3.20 9.89
CA GLY A 96 7.75 -3.94 8.64
C GLY A 96 8.80 -3.29 7.74
N MET A 97 8.68 -1.98 7.50
CA MET A 97 9.65 -1.22 6.69
C MET A 97 11.04 -1.21 7.34
N CYS A 98 11.14 -1.05 8.66
CA CYS A 98 12.41 -1.06 9.38
C CYS A 98 13.14 -2.42 9.40
N GLY A 99 12.54 -3.47 8.85
CA GLY A 99 13.17 -4.79 8.66
C GLY A 99 14.39 -4.77 7.73
N SER A 100 14.53 -3.76 6.88
CA SER A 100 15.69 -3.56 5.99
C SER A 100 16.41 -2.23 6.25
N GLU A 101 17.66 -2.11 5.79
CA GLU A 101 18.40 -0.85 5.88
C GLU A 101 17.75 0.26 5.04
N ALA A 102 17.37 -0.07 3.79
CA ALA A 102 16.65 0.83 2.91
C ALA A 102 15.34 1.35 3.54
N GLY A 103 14.61 0.47 4.24
CA GLY A 103 13.35 0.87 4.87
C GLY A 103 13.55 1.69 6.13
N ARG A 104 14.59 1.44 6.93
CA ARG A 104 14.98 2.34 8.03
C ARG A 104 15.32 3.75 7.54
N LYS A 105 16.05 3.84 6.42
CA LYS A 105 16.37 5.11 5.77
C LYS A 105 15.10 5.82 5.32
N LEU A 106 14.21 5.12 4.61
CA LEU A 106 12.95 5.71 4.13
C LEU A 106 12.06 6.22 5.28
N VAL A 107 11.91 5.43 6.34
CA VAL A 107 11.14 5.84 7.54
C VAL A 107 11.75 7.12 8.15
N SER A 108 13.07 7.17 8.28
CA SER A 108 13.77 8.37 8.78
C SER A 108 13.57 9.58 7.87
N ASP A 109 13.67 9.39 6.55
CA ASP A 109 13.49 10.46 5.57
C ASP A 109 12.05 11.00 5.64
N TRP A 110 11.03 10.14 5.68
CA TRP A 110 9.62 10.55 5.84
C TRP A 110 9.33 11.24 7.17
N GLU A 111 9.94 10.79 8.27
CA GLU A 111 9.82 11.49 9.55
C GLU A 111 10.35 12.92 9.45
N SER A 112 11.49 13.12 8.79
CA SER A 112 12.09 14.45 8.61
C SER A 112 11.29 15.37 7.68
N MET A 113 10.54 14.79 6.72
CA MET A 113 9.82 15.53 5.66
C MET A 113 8.33 15.76 5.97
N GLY A 114 7.94 15.86 7.24
CA GLY A 114 6.55 16.14 7.63
C GLY A 114 5.81 14.98 8.28
N GLY A 115 6.53 13.94 8.69
CA GLY A 115 6.05 12.87 9.55
C GLY A 115 5.69 11.59 8.80
N PHE A 116 6.16 10.46 9.32
CA PHE A 116 5.96 9.14 8.72
C PHE A 116 4.49 8.82 8.46
N LYS A 117 3.61 9.12 9.42
CA LYS A 117 2.17 8.82 9.32
C LYS A 117 1.50 9.53 8.14
N THR A 118 1.90 10.75 7.85
CA THR A 118 1.33 11.55 6.75
C THR A 118 1.67 10.93 5.40
N HIS A 119 2.96 10.63 5.19
CA HIS A 119 3.45 10.00 3.97
C HIS A 119 2.87 8.60 3.79
N LEU A 120 2.87 7.78 4.84
CA LEU A 120 2.26 6.45 4.81
C LEU A 120 0.78 6.50 4.42
N THR A 121 0.01 7.42 4.99
CA THR A 121 -1.43 7.54 4.67
C THR A 121 -1.65 7.88 3.19
N ASN A 122 -0.82 8.77 2.62
CA ASN A 122 -0.89 9.12 1.21
C ASN A 122 -0.52 7.93 0.31
N VAL A 123 0.56 7.22 0.66
CA VAL A 123 1.00 6.02 -0.07
C VAL A 123 -0.08 4.95 -0.02
N GLN A 124 -0.62 4.62 1.16
CA GLN A 124 -1.67 3.61 1.33
C GLN A 124 -2.94 3.97 0.55
N ARG A 125 -3.34 5.25 0.54
CA ARG A 125 -4.48 5.71 -0.28
C ARG A 125 -4.23 5.48 -1.76
N ASP A 126 -3.06 5.87 -2.24
CA ASP A 126 -2.74 5.90 -3.66
C ASP A 126 -2.47 4.49 -4.21
N VAL A 127 -1.69 3.69 -3.49
CA VAL A 127 -1.50 2.26 -3.72
C VAL A 127 -2.85 1.53 -3.69
N GLY A 128 -3.67 1.76 -2.66
CA GLY A 128 -4.98 1.13 -2.57
C GLY A 128 -5.88 1.49 -3.76
N ALA A 129 -5.81 2.73 -4.26
CA ALA A 129 -6.55 3.13 -5.46
C ALA A 129 -6.04 2.44 -6.73
N MET A 130 -4.71 2.31 -6.90
CA MET A 130 -4.12 1.57 -8.03
C MET A 130 -4.55 0.11 -8.01
N VAL A 131 -4.42 -0.57 -6.87
CA VAL A 131 -4.78 -2.00 -6.74
C VAL A 131 -6.28 -2.21 -6.97
N ARG A 132 -7.15 -1.36 -6.41
CA ARG A 132 -8.60 -1.47 -6.65
C ARG A 132 -9.00 -1.35 -8.11
N ALA A 133 -8.20 -0.67 -8.94
CA ALA A 133 -8.46 -0.55 -10.37
C ALA A 133 -8.12 -1.83 -11.16
N ILE A 134 -7.39 -2.79 -10.56
CA ILE A 134 -6.92 -4.01 -11.22
C ILE A 134 -8.02 -5.08 -11.29
N GLY A 135 -8.97 -5.10 -10.36
CA GLY A 135 -10.04 -6.11 -10.38
C GLY A 135 -10.68 -6.35 -9.02
N GLY A 136 -11.22 -7.55 -8.82
CA GLY A 136 -11.80 -7.99 -7.55
C GLY A 136 -10.73 -8.35 -6.52
N ASN A 137 -11.16 -8.74 -5.32
CA ASN A 137 -10.24 -9.00 -4.20
C ASN A 137 -9.20 -10.10 -4.54
N ARG A 138 -9.57 -11.09 -5.35
CA ARG A 138 -8.67 -12.16 -5.76
C ARG A 138 -7.56 -11.65 -6.68
N GLU A 139 -7.90 -10.90 -7.72
CA GLU A 139 -6.94 -10.31 -8.65
C GLU A 139 -6.00 -9.34 -7.92
N GLN A 140 -6.56 -8.56 -6.99
CA GLN A 140 -5.80 -7.63 -6.14
C GLN A 140 -4.76 -8.37 -5.28
N ARG A 141 -5.14 -9.48 -4.63
CA ARG A 141 -4.21 -10.29 -3.81
C ARG A 141 -3.11 -10.91 -4.66
N VAL A 142 -3.46 -11.50 -5.80
CA VAL A 142 -2.47 -12.09 -6.72
C VAL A 142 -1.48 -11.04 -7.21
N PHE A 143 -1.97 -9.85 -7.58
CA PHE A 143 -1.11 -8.74 -7.99
C PHE A 143 -0.13 -8.33 -6.87
N MET A 144 -0.65 -8.18 -5.65
CA MET A 144 0.16 -7.78 -4.48
C MET A 144 1.19 -8.85 -4.09
N GLU A 145 0.80 -10.13 -4.09
CA GLU A 145 1.72 -11.23 -3.81
C GLU A 145 2.82 -11.34 -4.88
N HIS A 146 2.46 -11.17 -6.15
CA HIS A 146 3.43 -11.16 -7.25
C HIS A 146 4.41 -10.00 -7.11
N PHE A 147 3.93 -8.80 -6.76
CA PHE A 147 4.80 -7.66 -6.47
C PHE A 147 5.75 -7.94 -5.31
N ASP A 148 5.28 -8.56 -4.22
CA ASP A 148 6.09 -8.82 -3.02
C ASP A 148 7.19 -9.85 -3.27
N ARG A 149 6.90 -10.83 -4.14
CA ARG A 149 7.81 -11.92 -4.47
C ARG A 149 8.85 -11.52 -5.51
N GLU A 150 8.43 -10.83 -6.56
CA GLU A 150 9.27 -10.58 -7.73
C GLU A 150 10.03 -9.23 -7.66
N VAL A 151 9.57 -8.26 -6.87
CA VAL A 151 10.23 -6.94 -6.78
C VAL A 151 11.11 -6.88 -5.52
N PRO A 152 12.41 -6.60 -5.67
CA PRO A 152 13.33 -6.45 -4.52
C PRO A 152 12.86 -5.38 -3.53
N ILE A 153 13.08 -5.61 -2.24
CA ILE A 153 12.67 -4.68 -1.17
C ILE A 153 13.12 -3.23 -1.46
N PRO A 154 14.39 -2.96 -1.87
CA PRO A 154 14.81 -1.59 -2.19
C PRO A 154 13.96 -0.94 -3.28
N ALA A 155 13.66 -1.68 -4.35
CA ALA A 155 12.81 -1.19 -5.43
C ALA A 155 11.37 -0.92 -4.96
N ARG A 156 10.80 -1.81 -4.12
CA ARG A 156 9.46 -1.63 -3.54
C ARG A 156 9.36 -0.35 -2.71
N LEU A 157 10.37 -0.09 -1.89
CA LEU A 157 10.44 1.10 -1.04
C LEU A 157 10.64 2.38 -1.87
N ALA A 158 11.45 2.35 -2.93
CA ALA A 158 11.60 3.49 -3.84
C ALA A 158 10.28 3.81 -4.57
N VAL A 159 9.47 2.81 -4.92
CA VAL A 159 8.10 3.05 -5.44
C VAL A 159 7.25 3.77 -4.40
N TYR A 160 7.32 3.40 -3.12
CA TYR A 160 6.57 4.08 -2.06
C TYR A 160 7.02 5.52 -1.88
N ASP A 161 8.33 5.78 -1.92
CA ASP A 161 8.88 7.12 -1.81
C ASP A 161 8.45 8.01 -2.99
N GLU A 162 8.45 7.46 -4.20
CA GLU A 162 7.99 8.16 -5.39
C GLU A 162 6.49 8.49 -5.31
N ILE A 163 5.66 7.60 -4.77
CA ILE A 163 4.24 7.88 -4.53
C ILE A 163 4.09 8.96 -3.45
N ALA A 164 4.82 8.87 -2.34
CA ALA A 164 4.78 9.84 -1.24
C ALA A 164 5.17 11.26 -1.70
N SER A 165 6.15 11.35 -2.61
CA SER A 165 6.64 12.61 -3.19
C SER A 165 5.58 13.39 -3.99
N GLY A 166 4.50 12.73 -4.42
CA GLY A 166 3.37 13.38 -5.09
C GLY A 166 3.67 13.95 -6.48
N THR A 167 2.72 14.69 -7.04
CA THR A 167 2.66 15.11 -8.45
C THR A 167 3.24 16.51 -8.72
N GLY A 168 3.88 17.14 -7.73
CA GLY A 168 4.32 18.55 -7.77
C GLY A 168 5.56 18.85 -8.63
N ILE A 169 5.76 18.11 -9.72
CA ILE A 169 6.94 18.27 -10.58
C ILE A 169 6.55 19.12 -11.79
N TYR A 170 7.28 20.20 -12.02
CA TYR A 170 7.19 20.91 -13.30
C TYR A 170 7.91 20.09 -14.37
N VAL A 171 7.22 19.75 -15.45
CA VAL A 171 7.78 19.03 -16.59
C VAL A 171 7.57 19.81 -17.88
N THR A 172 8.56 19.75 -18.78
CA THR A 172 8.39 20.24 -20.14
C THR A 172 7.59 19.20 -20.93
N PRO A 173 6.50 19.58 -21.62
CA PRO A 173 5.69 18.63 -22.39
C PRO A 173 6.52 17.83 -23.39
N ALA A 174 6.25 16.53 -23.48
CA ALA A 174 6.96 15.62 -24.35
C ALA A 174 6.71 15.97 -25.83
N PRO A 175 7.74 15.93 -26.71
CA PRO A 175 7.54 16.09 -28.14
C PRO A 175 6.64 14.98 -28.71
N ALA A 176 5.98 15.28 -29.84
CA ALA A 176 5.02 14.36 -30.47
C ALA A 176 5.61 12.97 -30.80
N SER A 177 6.91 12.89 -31.08
CA SER A 177 7.60 11.60 -31.31
C SER A 177 7.59 10.70 -30.09
N GLU A 178 7.71 11.26 -28.90
CA GLU A 178 7.71 10.51 -27.64
C GLU A 178 6.31 10.09 -27.24
N VAL A 179 5.31 10.96 -27.43
CA VAL A 179 3.91 10.60 -27.24
C VAL A 179 3.53 9.45 -28.18
N LYS A 180 3.98 9.50 -29.44
CA LYS A 180 3.77 8.43 -30.41
C LYS A 180 4.47 7.13 -29.99
N HIS A 181 5.68 7.22 -29.44
CA HIS A 181 6.40 6.05 -28.93
C HIS A 181 5.67 5.43 -27.73
N PHE A 182 5.23 6.24 -26.76
CA PHE A 182 4.43 5.78 -25.63
C PHE A 182 3.12 5.11 -26.09
N ALA A 183 2.43 5.71 -27.07
CA ALA A 183 1.23 5.16 -27.69
C ALA A 183 1.44 3.88 -28.52
N SER A 184 2.69 3.41 -28.70
CA SER A 184 2.96 2.14 -29.38
C SER A 184 2.63 0.92 -28.52
N THR A 185 2.52 1.09 -27.21
CA THR A 185 2.11 0.04 -26.27
C THR A 185 0.58 0.02 -26.13
N PRO A 186 -0.06 -1.14 -25.86
CA PRO A 186 -1.52 -1.20 -25.65
C PRO A 186 -2.01 -0.28 -24.51
N ALA A 187 -1.30 -0.26 -23.39
CA ALA A 187 -1.60 0.61 -22.25
C ALA A 187 -1.40 2.09 -22.61
N GLY A 188 -0.27 2.43 -23.23
CA GLY A 188 0.04 3.80 -23.60
C GLY A 188 -0.89 4.36 -24.67
N LYS A 189 -1.35 3.53 -25.62
CA LYS A 189 -2.39 3.92 -26.59
C LYS A 189 -3.68 4.32 -25.89
N THR A 190 -4.17 3.46 -25.01
CA THR A 190 -5.40 3.70 -24.23
C THR A 190 -5.32 5.01 -23.44
N LEU A 191 -4.17 5.27 -22.81
CA LEU A 191 -3.96 6.46 -22.02
C LEU A 191 -3.79 7.74 -22.86
N VAL A 192 -3.15 7.66 -24.02
CA VAL A 192 -3.05 8.82 -24.92
C VAL A 192 -4.43 9.20 -25.46
N ASP A 193 -5.26 8.21 -25.79
CA ASP A 193 -6.65 8.44 -26.20
C ASP A 193 -7.48 9.05 -25.06
N GLU A 194 -7.28 8.59 -23.82
CA GLU A 194 -7.93 9.13 -22.61
C GLU A 194 -7.49 10.56 -22.28
N TRP A 195 -6.19 10.84 -22.30
CA TRP A 195 -5.62 12.14 -21.91
C TRP A 195 -5.77 13.20 -22.98
N GLY A 196 -5.91 12.81 -24.25
CA GLY A 196 -6.11 13.71 -25.39
C GLY A 196 -5.05 14.83 -25.43
N PRO A 197 -5.44 16.12 -25.39
CA PRO A 197 -4.50 17.24 -25.45
C PRO A 197 -3.47 17.28 -24.32
N SER A 198 -3.75 16.65 -23.17
CA SER A 198 -2.84 16.61 -22.01
C SER A 198 -1.80 15.50 -22.11
N ALA A 199 -1.87 14.61 -23.11
CA ALA A 199 -0.95 13.48 -23.25
C ALA A 199 0.54 13.88 -23.24
N PRO A 200 0.99 14.95 -23.91
CA PRO A 200 2.40 15.39 -23.85
C PRO A 200 2.89 15.67 -22.43
N GLU A 201 2.08 16.31 -21.60
CA GLU A 201 2.43 16.64 -20.22
C GLU A 201 2.43 15.37 -19.34
N LYS A 202 1.44 14.49 -19.50
CA LYS A 202 1.33 13.23 -18.76
C LYS A 202 2.48 12.28 -19.08
N VAL A 203 2.87 12.17 -20.35
CA VAL A 203 4.03 11.36 -20.78
C VAL A 203 5.32 11.93 -20.21
N ALA A 204 5.51 13.26 -20.22
CA ALA A 204 6.67 13.89 -19.63
C ALA A 204 6.73 13.67 -18.10
N MET A 205 5.59 13.75 -17.41
CA MET A 205 5.48 13.46 -15.98
C MET A 205 5.91 12.02 -15.68
N LEU A 206 5.37 11.04 -16.41
CA LEU A 206 5.73 9.63 -16.23
C LEU A 206 7.23 9.40 -16.41
N ARG A 207 7.84 10.01 -17.42
CA ARG A 207 9.28 9.89 -17.67
C ARG A 207 10.12 10.51 -16.56
N ALA A 208 9.74 11.69 -16.10
CA ALA A 208 10.43 12.35 -14.99
C ALA A 208 10.37 11.50 -13.72
N ARG A 209 9.21 10.93 -13.41
CA ARG A 209 9.01 10.05 -12.25
C ARG A 209 9.76 8.74 -12.39
N ALA A 210 9.71 8.10 -13.57
CA ALA A 210 10.48 6.90 -13.86
C ALA A 210 11.99 7.13 -13.66
N LYS A 211 12.51 8.27 -14.11
CA LYS A 211 13.91 8.64 -13.87
C LYS A 211 14.24 8.80 -12.39
N ARG A 212 13.43 9.53 -11.63
CA ARG A 212 13.68 9.70 -10.17
C ARG A 212 13.61 8.37 -9.42
N LEU A 213 12.68 7.52 -9.82
CA LEU A 213 12.50 6.20 -9.25
C LEU A 213 13.79 5.38 -9.41
N THR A 214 14.37 5.35 -10.61
CA THR A 214 15.62 4.64 -10.88
C THR A 214 16.86 5.31 -10.29
N ASP A 215 16.89 6.65 -10.17
CA ASP A 215 18.03 7.38 -9.60
C ASP A 215 18.27 7.03 -8.11
N ASN A 216 17.24 6.47 -7.44
CA ASN A 216 17.28 6.04 -6.04
C ASN A 216 17.46 4.52 -5.87
N MET A 217 17.70 3.78 -6.96
CA MET A 217 17.89 2.33 -6.97
C MET A 217 19.31 1.97 -7.43
N SER A 218 19.75 0.76 -7.12
CA SER A 218 20.89 0.17 -7.83
C SER A 218 20.48 -0.19 -9.27
N GLU A 219 21.45 -0.36 -10.17
CA GLU A 219 21.18 -0.78 -11.56
C GLU A 219 20.48 -2.14 -11.59
N GLU A 220 20.91 -3.08 -10.76
CA GLU A 220 20.29 -4.41 -10.61
C GLU A 220 18.84 -4.32 -10.10
N ASP A 221 18.57 -3.55 -9.04
CA ASP A 221 17.21 -3.37 -8.52
C ASP A 221 16.28 -2.69 -9.54
N ALA A 222 16.82 -1.75 -10.33
CA ALA A 222 16.07 -1.06 -11.38
C ALA A 222 15.73 -2.02 -12.53
N ASP A 223 16.67 -2.87 -12.96
CA ASP A 223 16.45 -3.87 -14.00
C ASP A 223 15.40 -4.90 -13.56
N ASP A 224 15.49 -5.40 -12.33
CA ASP A 224 14.48 -6.33 -11.77
C ASP A 224 13.09 -5.69 -11.71
N PHE A 225 13.01 -4.41 -11.30
CA PHE A 225 11.76 -3.67 -11.28
C PHE A 225 11.16 -3.50 -12.68
N TRP A 226 11.97 -3.12 -13.67
CA TRP A 226 11.48 -2.94 -15.04
C TRP A 226 11.10 -4.27 -15.69
N ALA A 227 11.85 -5.35 -15.44
CA ALA A 227 11.49 -6.69 -15.90
C ALA A 227 10.13 -7.15 -15.35
N TRP A 228 9.89 -6.92 -14.05
CA TRP A 228 8.58 -7.18 -13.45
C TRP A 228 7.48 -6.32 -14.09
N PHE A 229 7.74 -5.01 -14.27
CA PHE A 229 6.76 -4.06 -14.80
C PHE A 229 6.39 -4.35 -16.25
N GLU A 230 7.37 -4.72 -17.09
CA GLU A 230 7.18 -5.09 -18.49
C GLU A 230 6.40 -6.41 -18.65
N GLY A 231 6.44 -7.28 -17.62
CA GLY A 231 5.66 -8.52 -17.57
C GLY A 231 4.19 -8.35 -17.20
N LEU A 232 3.74 -7.14 -16.86
CA LEU A 232 2.35 -6.88 -16.46
C LEU A 232 1.40 -6.80 -17.66
N ASP A 233 0.14 -7.20 -17.43
CA ASP A 233 -0.93 -6.99 -18.39
C ASP A 233 -1.18 -5.49 -18.65
N PRO A 234 -1.73 -5.12 -19.82
CA PRO A 234 -1.96 -3.72 -20.17
C PRO A 234 -2.83 -2.93 -19.19
N ASP A 235 -3.81 -3.59 -18.57
CA ASP A 235 -4.77 -2.94 -17.67
C ASP A 235 -4.13 -2.50 -16.34
N PRO A 236 -3.39 -3.36 -15.61
CA PRO A 236 -2.55 -2.96 -14.49
C PRO A 236 -1.56 -1.84 -14.83
N VAL A 237 -0.87 -1.94 -15.97
CA VAL A 237 0.08 -0.91 -16.44
C VAL A 237 -0.64 0.43 -16.62
N ALA A 238 -1.80 0.43 -17.27
CA ALA A 238 -2.59 1.64 -17.46
C ALA A 238 -3.07 2.25 -16.14
N ALA A 239 -3.48 1.41 -15.17
CA ALA A 239 -3.87 1.86 -13.83
C ALA A 239 -2.72 2.54 -13.08
N ILE A 240 -1.52 1.94 -13.11
CA ILE A 240 -0.31 2.51 -12.49
C ILE A 240 0.05 3.84 -13.15
N PHE A 241 0.14 3.88 -14.48
CA PHE A 241 0.47 5.09 -15.23
C PHE A 241 -0.55 6.22 -14.99
N ARG A 242 -1.85 5.93 -15.00
CA ARG A 242 -2.88 6.93 -14.71
C ARG A 242 -2.65 7.59 -13.35
N LYS A 243 -2.31 6.80 -12.34
CA LYS A 243 -2.07 7.34 -11.00
C LYS A 243 -0.73 8.09 -10.89
N LEU A 244 0.31 7.62 -11.57
CA LEU A 244 1.62 8.28 -11.55
C LEU A 244 1.64 9.60 -12.35
N ALA A 245 0.81 9.72 -13.38
CA ALA A 245 0.73 10.91 -14.23
C ALA A 245 -0.13 12.05 -13.60
N GLY A 246 -0.83 11.78 -12.50
CA GLY A 246 -1.63 12.75 -11.74
C GLY A 246 -3.07 12.86 -12.17
#